data_AF-A0A934HD72-F1
#
_entry.id   AF-A0A934HD72-F1
#
_cell.length_a   1.000
_cell.length_b   1.000
_cell.length_c   1.000
_cell.angle_alpha   90.00
_cell.angle_beta   90.00
_cell.angle_gamma   90.00
#
_symmetry.space_group_name_H-M   'P 1'
#
loop_
_entity.id
_entity.type
_entity.pdbx_description
1 polymer ?
#
loop_
_entity_poly.entity_id
_entity_poly.type
_entity_poly.pdbx_seq_one_letter_code
_entity_poly.pdbx_strand_id
1 'polypeptide(L)'
;MMSKRLTRILIRFFITIVIVLAFGGIISLYTGTLSEEQQDEVLIKAVPFVAVFISIVLAFICVIVIVAVTLEGKVPLRSYRPIEFMLIAGILLGVTGLFQGWKLFVYEFGFLVLLFSLLAFMVWSHLQPMPLRQSRNTPPLSRQAHIIGVGVALAVWAATAFFVIGDNRPAAPYDVGQTLWEYKNDEEKAQIKDEADSEYRNAKIPVFVLISLLPAGLVYFGVREIVAAQQRPGQRILPVEGVAVPSD
;
A
#
# COMPACT_ATOMS: atom_id res chain seq x y z
N MET A 1 -22.07 -6.91 10.60
CA MET A 1 -21.71 -7.51 11.91
C MET A 1 -20.44 -8.30 11.76
N MET A 2 -19.36 -7.89 12.41
CA MET A 2 -18.09 -8.62 12.41
C MET A 2 -18.33 -10.02 13.00
N SER A 3 -17.86 -11.08 12.33
CA SER A 3 -18.08 -12.44 12.86
C SER A 3 -17.39 -12.54 14.22
N LYS A 4 -18.04 -13.18 15.21
CA LYS A 4 -17.44 -13.38 16.54
C LYS A 4 -16.06 -14.06 16.46
N ARG A 5 -15.82 -14.82 15.38
CA ARG A 5 -14.53 -15.42 15.03
C ARG A 5 -13.47 -14.38 14.68
N LEU A 6 -13.78 -13.41 13.82
CA LEU A 6 -12.83 -12.35 13.44
C LEU A 6 -12.47 -11.49 14.65
N THR A 7 -13.44 -11.06 15.47
CA THR A 7 -13.17 -10.30 16.70
C THR A 7 -12.20 -11.04 17.63
N ARG A 8 -12.38 -12.35 17.79
CA ARG A 8 -11.48 -13.18 18.62
C ARG A 8 -10.07 -13.26 18.05
N ILE A 9 -9.93 -13.35 16.73
CA ILE A 9 -8.63 -13.35 16.05
C ILE A 9 -7.92 -12.00 16.29
N LEU A 10 -8.61 -10.88 16.09
CA LEU A 10 -8.03 -9.54 16.27
C LEU A 10 -7.57 -9.29 17.70
N ILE A 11 -8.39 -9.69 18.69
CA ILE A 11 -8.02 -9.57 20.10
C ILE A 11 -6.73 -10.36 20.38
N ARG A 12 -6.59 -11.57 19.83
CA ARG A 12 -5.37 -12.37 20.00
C ARG A 12 -4.15 -11.70 19.39
N PHE A 13 -4.24 -11.20 18.16
CA PHE A 13 -3.14 -10.45 17.53
C PHE A 13 -2.76 -9.22 18.36
N PHE A 14 -3.74 -8.44 18.79
CA PHE A 14 -3.52 -7.26 19.61
C PHE A 14 -2.79 -7.60 20.92
N ILE A 15 -3.27 -8.62 21.64
CA ILE A 15 -2.63 -9.09 22.88
C ILE A 15 -1.19 -9.52 22.60
N THR A 16 -0.94 -10.31 21.55
CA THR A 16 0.42 -10.75 21.20
C THR A 16 1.33 -9.57 20.88
N ILE A 17 0.87 -8.59 20.09
CA ILE A 17 1.65 -7.39 19.77
C ILE A 17 1.98 -6.61 21.04
N VAL A 18 1.00 -6.40 21.92
CA VAL A 18 1.21 -5.69 23.19
C VAL A 18 2.22 -6.43 24.07
N ILE A 19 2.14 -7.76 24.17
CA ILE A 19 3.10 -8.57 24.94
C ILE A 19 4.52 -8.45 24.37
N VAL A 20 4.68 -8.55 23.04
CA VAL A 20 6.00 -8.45 22.38
C VAL A 20 6.60 -7.05 22.58
N LEU A 21 5.80 -5.99 22.43
CA LEU A 21 6.25 -4.62 22.66
C LEU A 21 6.59 -4.37 24.13
N ALA A 22 5.76 -4.87 25.05
CA ALA A 22 6.03 -4.76 26.49
C ALA A 22 7.35 -5.47 26.85
N PHE A 23 7.59 -6.66 26.30
CA PHE A 23 8.85 -7.38 26.48
C PHE A 23 10.04 -6.57 25.95
N GLY A 24 9.97 -6.05 24.72
CA GLY A 24 11.03 -5.22 24.15
C GLY A 24 11.30 -3.95 24.96
N GLY A 25 10.23 -3.29 25.44
CA GLY A 25 10.33 -2.11 26.30
C GLY A 25 10.96 -2.40 27.66
N ILE A 26 10.56 -3.49 28.33
CA ILE A 26 11.15 -3.91 29.61
C ILE A 26 12.64 -4.20 29.44
N ILE A 27 13.03 -4.92 28.38
CA ILE A 27 14.44 -5.17 28.10
C ILE A 27 15.18 -3.86 27.87
N SER A 28 14.62 -2.93 27.07
CA SER A 28 15.23 -1.62 26.84
C SER A 28 15.41 -0.78 28.11
N LEU A 29 14.54 -0.94 29.11
CA LEU A 29 14.71 -0.28 30.42
C LEU A 29 15.80 -0.95 31.24
N TYR A 30 15.88 -2.29 31.18
CA TYR A 30 16.92 -3.05 31.86
C TYR A 30 18.32 -2.78 31.28
N THR A 31 18.44 -2.64 29.95
CA THR A 31 19.74 -2.33 29.32
C THR A 31 20.33 -1.01 29.80
N GLY A 32 19.50 -0.02 30.13
CA GLY A 32 19.95 1.25 30.72
C GLY A 32 20.56 1.14 32.12
N THR A 33 20.46 -0.03 32.78
CA THR A 33 21.06 -0.29 34.10
C THR A 33 22.39 -1.07 34.03
N LEU A 34 22.78 -1.52 32.82
CA LEU A 34 24.04 -2.25 32.58
C LEU A 34 25.23 -1.29 32.43
N SER A 35 26.46 -1.80 32.59
CA SER A 35 27.68 -1.01 32.34
C SER A 35 27.83 -0.64 30.86
N GLU A 36 28.58 0.42 30.55
CA GLU A 36 28.79 0.88 29.15
C GLU A 36 29.34 -0.22 28.24
N GLU A 37 30.25 -1.05 28.74
CA GLU A 37 30.83 -2.18 28.00
C GLU A 37 29.78 -3.26 27.63
N GLN A 38 28.81 -3.52 28.51
CA GLN A 38 27.71 -4.45 28.26
C GLN A 38 26.63 -3.83 27.35
N GLN A 39 26.40 -2.52 27.47
CA GLN A 39 25.45 -1.83 26.61
C GLN A 39 25.88 -1.85 25.14
N ASP A 40 27.18 -1.82 24.87
CA ASP A 40 27.73 -1.86 23.52
C ASP A 40 27.70 -3.24 22.85
N GLU A 41 27.31 -4.29 23.57
CA GLU A 41 27.08 -5.59 22.96
C GLU A 41 25.90 -5.53 21.98
N VAL A 42 26.18 -5.92 20.73
CA VAL A 42 25.22 -5.90 19.62
C VAL A 42 23.93 -6.67 19.94
N LEU A 43 24.04 -7.78 20.67
CA LEU A 43 22.91 -8.60 21.11
C LEU A 43 21.95 -7.84 22.02
N ILE A 44 22.49 -7.04 22.95
CA ILE A 44 21.71 -6.27 23.92
C ILE A 44 20.93 -5.14 23.23
N LYS A 45 21.55 -4.47 22.25
CA LYS A 45 20.87 -3.46 21.41
C LYS A 45 19.86 -4.08 20.43
N ALA A 46 20.07 -5.32 19.99
CA ALA A 46 19.22 -5.96 18.99
C ALA A 46 17.84 -6.39 19.54
N VAL A 47 17.73 -6.77 20.81
CA VAL A 47 16.46 -7.27 21.38
C VAL A 47 15.28 -6.29 21.21
N PRO A 48 15.36 -5.01 21.63
CA PRO A 48 14.24 -4.08 21.47
C PRO A 48 13.94 -3.80 19.99
N PHE A 49 14.96 -3.73 19.13
CA PHE A 49 14.79 -3.57 17.69
C PHE A 49 14.02 -4.75 17.08
N VAL A 50 14.42 -5.99 17.39
CA VAL A 50 13.75 -7.21 16.91
C VAL A 50 12.30 -7.28 17.42
N ALA A 51 12.05 -6.89 18.68
CA ALA A 51 10.69 -6.86 19.23
C ALA A 51 9.77 -5.89 18.46
N VAL A 52 10.25 -4.69 18.14
CA VAL A 52 9.50 -3.72 17.30
C VAL A 52 9.28 -4.29 15.90
N PHE A 53 10.31 -4.87 15.29
CA PHE A 53 10.21 -5.49 13.96
C PHE A 53 9.17 -6.61 13.91
N ILE A 54 9.21 -7.56 14.86
CA ILE A 54 8.21 -8.64 14.97
C ILE A 54 6.80 -8.07 15.15
N SER A 55 6.66 -7.00 15.94
CA SER A 55 5.36 -6.36 16.17
C SER A 55 4.78 -5.76 14.90
N ILE A 56 5.62 -5.13 14.06
CA ILE A 56 5.21 -4.61 12.74
C ILE A 56 4.80 -5.76 11.83
N VAL A 57 5.58 -6.85 11.77
CA VAL A 57 5.24 -8.03 10.96
C VAL A 57 3.91 -8.64 11.41
N LEU A 58 3.68 -8.79 12.72
CA LEU A 58 2.41 -9.28 13.25
C LEU A 58 1.23 -8.36 12.92
N ALA A 59 1.43 -7.05 12.99
CA ALA A 59 0.42 -6.08 12.59
C ALA A 59 0.08 -6.21 11.10
N PHE A 60 1.09 -6.40 10.23
CA PHE A 60 0.87 -6.60 8.81
C PHE A 60 0.14 -7.92 8.50
N ILE A 61 0.52 -9.02 9.16
CA ILE A 61 -0.19 -10.30 9.06
C ILE A 61 -1.65 -10.13 9.50
N CYS A 62 -1.90 -9.39 10.57
CA CYS A 62 -3.26 -9.08 11.03
C CYS A 62 -4.07 -8.37 9.93
N VAL A 63 -3.48 -7.40 9.23
CA VAL A 63 -4.12 -6.73 8.08
C VAL A 63 -4.44 -7.74 6.97
N ILE A 64 -3.51 -8.62 6.60
CA ILE A 64 -3.75 -9.66 5.60
C ILE A 64 -4.94 -10.53 6.02
N VAL A 65 -4.99 -10.97 7.29
CA VAL A 65 -6.09 -11.81 7.80
C VAL A 65 -7.43 -11.07 7.80
N ILE A 66 -7.45 -9.79 8.21
CA ILE A 66 -8.66 -8.97 8.14
C ILE A 66 -9.16 -8.92 6.70
N VAL A 67 -8.29 -8.57 5.76
CA VAL A 67 -8.65 -8.41 4.35
C VAL A 67 -9.09 -9.75 3.75
N ALA A 68 -8.36 -10.83 4.01
CA ALA A 68 -8.71 -12.18 3.59
C ALA A 68 -10.11 -12.58 4.10
N VAL A 69 -10.36 -12.54 5.40
CA VAL A 69 -11.65 -12.95 5.98
C VAL A 69 -12.81 -12.03 5.56
N THR A 70 -12.55 -10.74 5.37
CA THR A 70 -13.60 -9.78 5.00
C THR A 70 -14.01 -9.90 3.53
N LEU A 71 -13.06 -10.21 2.64
CA LEU A 71 -13.28 -10.27 1.18
C LEU A 71 -13.31 -11.69 0.60
N GLU A 72 -13.10 -12.73 1.42
CA GLU A 72 -13.07 -14.14 1.01
C GLU A 72 -14.27 -14.51 0.12
N GLY A 73 -13.99 -14.97 -1.11
CA GLY A 73 -15.01 -15.42 -2.06
C GLY A 73 -15.96 -14.33 -2.58
N LYS A 74 -15.78 -13.06 -2.19
CA LYS A 74 -16.67 -11.95 -2.55
C LYS A 74 -16.19 -11.16 -3.77
N VAL A 75 -14.90 -11.23 -4.11
CA VAL A 75 -14.32 -10.45 -5.20
C VAL A 75 -14.49 -11.19 -6.53
N PRO A 76 -15.22 -10.63 -7.51
CA PRO A 76 -15.37 -11.26 -8.82
C PRO A 76 -14.02 -11.32 -9.58
N LEU A 77 -13.83 -12.37 -10.38
CA LEU A 77 -12.56 -12.59 -11.09
C LEU A 77 -12.21 -11.45 -12.07
N ARG A 78 -13.24 -10.79 -12.63
CA ARG A 78 -13.12 -9.62 -13.52
C ARG A 78 -12.49 -8.38 -12.88
N SER A 79 -12.46 -8.32 -11.55
CA SER A 79 -11.82 -7.24 -10.79
C SER A 79 -10.57 -7.75 -10.06
N TYR A 80 -10.56 -9.02 -9.65
CA TYR A 80 -9.38 -9.67 -9.10
C TYR A 80 -8.15 -9.61 -10.03
N ARG A 81 -8.31 -10.07 -11.28
CA ARG A 81 -7.20 -10.20 -12.23
C ARG A 81 -6.60 -8.86 -12.65
N PRO A 82 -7.39 -7.83 -13.03
CA PRO A 82 -6.80 -6.55 -13.41
C PRO A 82 -6.06 -5.86 -12.26
N ILE A 83 -6.57 -5.96 -11.02
CA ILE A 83 -5.87 -5.42 -9.84
C ILE A 83 -4.54 -6.18 -9.64
N GLU A 84 -4.57 -7.50 -9.70
CA GLU A 84 -3.35 -8.33 -9.60
C GLU A 84 -2.31 -7.92 -10.66
N PHE A 85 -2.71 -7.78 -11.93
CA PHE A 85 -1.81 -7.33 -12.99
C PHE A 85 -1.27 -5.93 -12.77
N MET A 86 -2.08 -4.99 -12.27
CA MET A 86 -1.65 -3.63 -12.00
C MET A 86 -0.62 -3.59 -10.85
N LEU A 87 -0.80 -4.41 -9.82
CA LEU A 87 0.17 -4.56 -8.74
C LEU A 87 1.48 -5.17 -9.24
N ILE A 88 1.41 -6.20 -10.08
CA ILE A 88 2.60 -6.78 -10.73
C ILE A 88 3.30 -5.74 -11.62
N ALA A 89 2.55 -4.97 -12.41
CA ALA A 89 3.11 -3.90 -13.23
C ALA A 89 3.79 -2.82 -12.37
N GLY A 90 3.19 -2.46 -11.23
CA GLY A 90 3.80 -1.58 -10.23
C GLY A 90 5.10 -2.14 -9.66
N ILE A 91 5.15 -3.44 -9.32
CA ILE A 91 6.38 -4.11 -8.88
C ILE A 91 7.45 -4.02 -9.97
N LEU A 92 7.13 -4.37 -11.22
CA LEU A 92 8.08 -4.32 -12.33
C LEU A 92 8.58 -2.89 -12.61
N LEU A 93 7.69 -1.90 -12.53
CA LEU A 93 8.03 -0.49 -12.68
C LEU A 93 8.96 -0.03 -11.54
N GLY A 94 8.66 -0.41 -10.30
CA GLY A 94 9.47 -0.07 -9.14
C GLY A 94 10.86 -0.72 -9.18
N VAL A 95 10.95 -2.00 -9.54
CA VAL A 95 12.21 -2.70 -9.80
C VAL A 95 13.00 -1.97 -10.89
N THR A 96 12.35 -1.63 -12.01
CA THR A 96 13.00 -0.88 -13.08
C THR A 96 13.53 0.45 -12.57
N GLY A 97 12.77 1.19 -11.76
CA GLY A 97 13.22 2.45 -11.16
C GLY A 97 14.44 2.30 -10.23
N LEU A 98 14.50 1.23 -9.43
CA LEU A 98 15.63 0.95 -8.55
C LEU A 98 16.94 0.66 -9.28
N PHE A 99 16.87 -0.02 -10.43
CA PHE A 99 18.05 -0.40 -11.22
C PHE A 99 18.51 0.69 -12.20
N GLN A 100 17.99 1.91 -12.11
CA GLN A 100 18.40 3.04 -12.93
C GLN A 100 19.50 3.82 -12.23
N GLY A 101 20.75 3.66 -12.67
CA GLY A 101 21.94 4.23 -12.01
C GLY A 101 22.18 5.73 -12.23
N TRP A 102 21.26 6.46 -12.87
CA TRP A 102 21.51 7.82 -13.36
C TRP A 102 20.72 8.94 -12.68
N LYS A 103 19.60 8.65 -12.00
CA LYS A 103 18.74 9.68 -11.41
C LYS A 103 18.24 9.25 -10.03
N LEU A 104 18.67 9.96 -8.99
CA LEU A 104 18.32 9.66 -7.59
C LEU A 104 16.81 9.67 -7.36
N PHE A 105 16.08 10.60 -7.95
CA PHE A 105 14.63 10.64 -7.78
C PHE A 105 13.93 9.38 -8.30
N VAL A 106 14.40 8.82 -9.43
CA VAL A 106 13.80 7.59 -10.00
C VAL A 106 14.01 6.41 -9.07
N TYR A 107 15.15 6.38 -8.38
CA TYR A 107 15.44 5.40 -7.34
C TYR A 107 14.50 5.55 -6.13
N GLU A 108 14.35 6.76 -5.59
CA GLU A 108 13.49 7.02 -4.42
C GLU A 108 12.01 6.68 -4.71
N PHE A 109 11.47 7.20 -5.80
CA PHE A 109 10.09 6.91 -6.18
C PHE A 109 9.91 5.47 -6.66
N GLY A 110 10.91 4.89 -7.34
CA GLY A 110 10.93 3.48 -7.72
C GLY A 110 10.88 2.56 -6.50
N PHE A 111 11.63 2.89 -5.45
CA PHE A 111 11.58 2.20 -4.16
C PHE A 111 10.18 2.27 -3.55
N LEU A 112 9.58 3.46 -3.46
CA LEU A 112 8.24 3.63 -2.90
C LEU A 112 7.18 2.86 -3.69
N VAL A 113 7.20 2.98 -5.03
CA VAL A 113 6.29 2.23 -5.91
C VAL A 113 6.45 0.73 -5.71
N LEU A 114 7.69 0.23 -5.65
CA LEU A 114 7.96 -1.18 -5.38
C LEU A 114 7.42 -1.60 -4.03
N LEU A 115 7.74 -0.86 -2.96
CA LEU A 115 7.34 -1.16 -1.60
C LEU A 115 5.82 -1.23 -1.47
N PHE A 116 5.10 -0.20 -1.94
CA PHE A 116 3.64 -0.18 -1.89
C PHE A 116 3.02 -1.27 -2.75
N SER A 117 3.51 -1.48 -3.97
CA SER A 117 2.97 -2.51 -4.87
C SER A 117 3.20 -3.91 -4.31
N LEU A 118 4.36 -4.16 -3.70
CA LEU A 118 4.70 -5.44 -3.08
C LEU A 118 3.85 -5.70 -1.82
N LEU A 119 3.70 -4.71 -0.94
CA LEU A 119 2.83 -4.83 0.24
C LEU A 119 1.39 -5.08 -0.17
N ALA A 120 0.87 -4.30 -1.12
CA ALA A 120 -0.47 -4.48 -1.65
C ALA A 120 -0.64 -5.84 -2.35
N PHE A 121 0.36 -6.31 -3.11
CA PHE A 121 0.36 -7.63 -3.75
C PHE A 121 0.38 -8.76 -2.72
N MET A 122 1.16 -8.65 -1.65
CA MET A 122 1.14 -9.60 -0.54
C MET A 122 -0.26 -9.69 0.07
N VAL A 123 -0.92 -8.56 0.34
CA VAL A 123 -2.31 -8.58 0.82
C VAL A 123 -3.26 -9.19 -0.22
N TRP A 124 -3.15 -8.77 -1.48
CA TRP A 124 -4.06 -9.16 -2.55
C TRP A 124 -3.96 -10.64 -2.92
N SER A 125 -2.75 -11.18 -3.00
CA SER A 125 -2.48 -12.59 -3.34
C SER A 125 -3.01 -13.60 -2.30
N HIS A 126 -3.26 -13.15 -1.07
CA HIS A 126 -3.88 -13.98 -0.03
C HIS A 126 -5.41 -13.96 -0.10
N LEU A 127 -6.01 -13.14 -0.97
CA LEU A 127 -7.45 -13.16 -1.20
C LEU A 127 -7.82 -14.33 -2.10
N GLN A 128 -8.77 -15.15 -1.65
CA GLN A 128 -9.40 -16.13 -2.52
C GLN A 128 -10.50 -15.44 -3.34
N PRO A 129 -10.37 -15.36 -4.67
CA PRO A 129 -11.41 -14.78 -5.51
C PRO A 129 -12.66 -15.64 -5.50
N MET A 130 -13.77 -15.05 -5.93
CA MET A 130 -15.03 -15.76 -6.12
C MET A 130 -14.84 -16.98 -7.05
N PRO A 131 -15.40 -18.17 -6.71
CA PRO A 131 -15.29 -19.36 -7.54
C PRO A 131 -15.72 -19.11 -8.98
N LEU A 132 -15.02 -19.71 -9.95
CA LEU A 132 -15.24 -19.49 -11.39
C LEU A 132 -16.71 -19.60 -11.82
N ARG A 133 -17.42 -20.63 -11.34
CA ARG A 133 -18.85 -20.84 -11.65
C ARG A 133 -19.71 -19.67 -11.17
N GLN A 134 -19.49 -19.24 -9.93
CA GLN A 134 -20.22 -18.13 -9.34
C GLN A 134 -19.85 -16.79 -10.00
N SER A 135 -18.56 -16.60 -10.32
CA SER A 135 -18.09 -15.41 -11.01
C SER A 135 -18.65 -15.30 -12.43
N ARG A 136 -18.85 -16.40 -13.16
CA ARG A 136 -19.51 -16.38 -14.49
C ARG A 136 -20.97 -15.98 -14.42
N ASN A 137 -21.64 -16.34 -13.32
CA ASN A 137 -23.03 -15.99 -13.07
C ASN A 137 -23.19 -14.57 -12.51
N THR A 138 -22.10 -13.84 -12.25
CA THR A 138 -22.21 -12.44 -11.85
C THR A 138 -22.70 -11.61 -13.04
N PRO A 139 -23.79 -10.84 -12.89
CA PRO A 139 -24.32 -10.09 -14.01
C PRO A 139 -23.35 -8.97 -14.43
N PRO A 140 -23.40 -8.52 -15.69
CA PRO A 140 -22.52 -7.49 -16.21
C PRO A 140 -22.61 -6.19 -15.40
N LEU A 141 -21.53 -5.41 -15.42
CA LEU A 141 -21.48 -4.10 -14.78
C LEU A 141 -22.44 -3.14 -15.50
N SER A 142 -23.16 -2.32 -14.74
CA SER A 142 -24.01 -1.27 -15.32
C SER A 142 -23.13 -0.12 -15.84
N ARG A 143 -23.63 0.61 -16.85
CA ARG A 143 -22.96 1.82 -17.35
C ARG A 143 -22.77 2.85 -16.24
N GLN A 144 -23.73 2.96 -15.31
CA GLN A 144 -23.64 3.84 -14.15
C GLN A 144 -22.50 3.45 -13.21
N ALA A 145 -22.29 2.16 -12.94
CA ALA A 145 -21.18 1.69 -12.11
C ALA A 145 -19.82 2.05 -12.73
N HIS A 146 -19.68 1.95 -14.05
CA HIS A 146 -18.48 2.41 -14.74
C HIS A 146 -18.27 3.92 -14.63
N ILE A 147 -19.32 4.72 -14.89
CA ILE A 147 -19.22 6.20 -14.83
C ILE A 147 -18.85 6.66 -13.41
N ILE A 148 -19.52 6.13 -12.38
CA ILE A 148 -19.22 6.48 -10.99
C ILE A 148 -17.81 6.02 -10.63
N GLY A 149 -17.43 4.79 -10.99
CA GLY A 149 -16.09 4.28 -10.78
C GLY A 149 -15.02 5.18 -11.40
N VAL A 150 -15.19 5.60 -12.65
CA VAL A 150 -14.27 6.51 -13.35
C VAL A 150 -14.23 7.87 -12.67
N GLY A 151 -15.39 8.45 -12.34
CA GLY A 151 -15.47 9.75 -11.68
C GLY A 151 -14.71 9.77 -10.34
N VAL A 152 -14.91 8.75 -9.50
CA VAL A 152 -14.21 8.65 -8.22
C VAL A 152 -12.71 8.37 -8.42
N ALA A 153 -12.34 7.52 -9.38
CA ALA A 153 -10.93 7.26 -9.69
C ALA A 153 -10.20 8.51 -10.18
N LEU A 154 -10.83 9.33 -11.03
CA LEU A 154 -10.27 10.61 -11.48
C LEU A 154 -10.10 11.59 -10.33
N ALA A 155 -11.06 11.65 -9.40
CA ALA A 155 -10.95 12.48 -8.21
C ALA A 155 -9.77 12.04 -7.32
N VAL A 156 -9.61 10.74 -7.10
CA VAL A 156 -8.48 10.19 -6.34
C VAL A 156 -7.15 10.45 -7.06
N TRP A 157 -7.09 10.22 -8.37
CA TRP A 157 -5.90 10.50 -9.17
C TRP A 157 -5.47 11.96 -9.06
N ALA A 158 -6.41 12.89 -9.26
CA ALA A 158 -6.14 14.32 -9.17
C ALA A 158 -5.72 14.74 -7.75
N ALA A 159 -6.37 14.21 -6.72
CA ALA A 159 -6.01 14.49 -5.33
C ALA A 159 -4.61 13.96 -5.00
N THR A 160 -4.31 12.69 -5.30
CA THR A 160 -2.99 12.11 -5.06
C THR A 160 -1.90 12.85 -5.82
N ALA A 161 -2.12 13.15 -7.11
CA ALA A 161 -1.15 13.92 -7.89
C ALA A 161 -0.96 15.32 -7.30
N PHE A 162 -2.03 16.01 -6.89
CA PHE A 162 -1.95 17.33 -6.27
C PHE A 162 -1.11 17.32 -4.99
N PHE A 163 -1.34 16.37 -4.08
CA PHE A 163 -0.57 16.25 -2.84
C PHE A 163 0.90 15.89 -3.11
N VAL A 164 1.16 14.87 -3.94
CA VAL A 164 2.54 14.45 -4.24
C VAL A 164 3.32 15.56 -4.93
N ILE A 165 2.71 16.27 -5.90
CA ILE A 165 3.33 17.43 -6.54
C ILE A 165 3.59 18.51 -5.48
N GLY A 166 2.58 18.89 -4.69
CA GLY A 166 2.68 19.93 -3.67
C GLY A 166 3.81 19.68 -2.66
N ASP A 167 3.87 18.48 -2.10
CA ASP A 167 4.80 18.12 -1.03
C ASP A 167 6.25 17.99 -1.51
N ASN A 168 6.46 17.79 -2.81
CA ASN A 168 7.79 17.58 -3.41
C ASN A 168 8.28 18.78 -4.22
N ARG A 169 7.71 19.98 -4.01
CA ARG A 169 8.20 21.19 -4.67
C ARG A 169 9.65 21.47 -4.26
N PRO A 170 10.52 21.83 -5.21
CA PRO A 170 11.89 22.20 -4.90
C PRO A 170 11.90 23.41 -3.96
N ALA A 171 12.69 23.31 -2.89
CA ALA A 171 12.87 24.35 -1.91
C ALA A 171 14.36 24.52 -1.64
N ALA A 172 14.79 25.74 -1.28
CA ALA A 172 16.16 25.99 -0.88
C ALA A 172 16.54 25.07 0.30
N PRO A 173 17.73 24.45 0.29
CA PRO A 173 18.88 24.71 -0.59
C PRO A 173 18.95 23.92 -1.92
N TYR A 174 17.83 23.41 -2.45
CA TYR A 174 17.72 22.76 -3.79
C TYR A 174 18.71 21.60 -3.99
N ASP A 175 18.70 20.64 -3.07
CA ASP A 175 19.61 19.48 -3.04
C ASP A 175 21.11 19.83 -2.89
N VAL A 176 21.43 21.11 -2.69
CA VAL A 176 22.76 21.59 -2.31
C VAL A 176 22.87 21.63 -0.78
N GLY A 177 24.04 21.33 -0.21
CA GLY A 177 24.24 21.49 1.23
C GLY A 177 24.03 22.94 1.67
N GLN A 178 23.39 23.17 2.82
CA GLN A 178 23.11 24.51 3.36
C GLN A 178 24.35 25.42 3.38
N THR A 179 25.48 24.89 3.82
CA THR A 179 26.77 25.60 3.83
C THR A 179 27.20 26.04 2.43
N LEU A 180 27.10 25.15 1.44
CA LEU A 180 27.45 25.47 0.06
C LEU A 180 26.49 26.49 -0.53
N TRP A 181 25.20 26.37 -0.25
CA TRP A 181 24.17 27.33 -0.67
C TRP A 181 24.46 28.74 -0.15
N GLU A 182 24.89 28.88 1.11
CA GLU A 182 25.23 30.18 1.69
C GLU A 182 26.45 30.83 1.02
N TYR A 183 27.43 30.03 0.58
CA TYR A 183 28.62 30.52 -0.15
C TYR A 183 28.35 30.92 -1.61
N LYS A 184 27.20 30.53 -2.18
CA LYS A 184 26.83 30.90 -3.56
C LYS A 184 26.42 32.37 -3.66
N ASN A 185 26.86 33.02 -4.74
CA ASN A 185 26.39 34.36 -5.06
C ASN A 185 24.93 34.33 -5.55
N ASP A 186 24.29 35.50 -5.67
CA ASP A 186 22.87 35.58 -6.03
C ASP A 186 22.58 35.06 -7.45
N GLU A 187 23.54 35.19 -8.36
CA GLU A 187 23.43 34.70 -9.74
C GLU A 187 23.47 33.17 -9.80
N GLU A 188 24.41 32.54 -9.09
CA GLU A 188 24.52 31.09 -8.96
C GLU A 188 23.27 30.51 -8.26
N LYS A 189 22.76 31.16 -7.21
CA LYS A 189 21.52 30.76 -6.54
C LYS A 189 20.32 30.80 -7.48
N ALA A 190 20.24 31.83 -8.32
CA ALA A 190 19.18 31.93 -9.33
C ALA A 190 19.29 30.81 -10.37
N GLN A 191 20.50 30.50 -10.86
CA GLN A 191 20.73 29.40 -11.80
C GLN A 191 20.35 28.04 -11.21
N ILE A 192 20.79 27.73 -9.98
CA ILE A 192 20.46 26.46 -9.30
C ILE A 192 18.94 26.33 -9.11
N LYS A 193 18.28 27.43 -8.70
CA LYS A 193 16.82 27.45 -8.56
C LYS A 193 16.13 27.17 -9.89
N ASP A 194 16.53 27.84 -10.96
CA ASP A 194 15.92 27.70 -12.28
C ASP A 194 16.12 26.29 -12.86
N GLU A 195 17.30 25.70 -12.63
CA GLU A 195 17.60 24.31 -12.99
C GLU A 195 16.72 23.33 -12.20
N ALA A 196 16.63 23.47 -10.88
CA ALA A 196 15.80 22.63 -10.03
C ALA A 196 14.31 22.73 -10.39
N ASP A 197 13.82 23.94 -10.67
CA ASP A 197 12.45 24.19 -11.13
C ASP A 197 12.19 23.53 -12.49
N SER A 198 13.14 23.62 -13.41
CA SER A 198 13.06 23.01 -14.74
C SER A 198 13.03 21.49 -14.65
N GLU A 199 13.96 20.89 -13.89
CA GLU A 199 13.97 19.43 -13.66
C GLU A 199 12.67 18.97 -13.00
N TYR A 200 12.22 19.68 -11.97
CA TYR A 200 10.98 19.35 -11.28
C TYR A 200 9.78 19.35 -12.23
N ARG A 201 9.62 20.40 -13.05
CA ARG A 201 8.48 20.51 -13.98
C ARG A 201 8.54 19.49 -15.11
N ASN A 202 9.73 19.27 -15.68
CA ASN A 202 9.89 18.48 -16.90
C ASN A 202 10.12 16.99 -16.63
N ALA A 203 10.71 16.63 -15.49
CA ALA A 203 11.04 15.24 -15.14
C ALA A 203 10.20 14.70 -13.99
N LYS A 204 10.08 15.42 -12.86
CA LYS A 204 9.43 14.90 -11.65
C LYS A 204 7.89 14.91 -11.75
N ILE A 205 7.28 16.01 -12.20
CA ILE A 205 5.81 16.13 -12.31
C ILE A 205 5.18 15.01 -13.17
N PRO A 206 5.66 14.72 -14.41
CA PRO A 206 5.07 13.65 -15.22
C PRO A 206 5.11 12.29 -14.52
N VAL A 207 6.19 12.00 -13.81
CA VAL A 207 6.35 10.75 -13.05
C VAL A 207 5.35 10.68 -11.89
N PHE A 208 5.15 11.78 -11.14
CA PHE A 208 4.15 11.83 -10.07
C PHE A 208 2.73 11.63 -10.57
N VAL A 209 2.40 12.25 -11.71
CA VAL A 209 1.11 12.08 -12.37
C VAL A 209 0.89 10.63 -12.79
N LEU A 210 1.91 9.98 -13.35
CA LEU A 210 1.85 8.58 -13.77
C LEU A 210 1.72 7.62 -12.58
N ILE A 211 2.54 7.77 -11.54
CA ILE A 211 2.52 6.90 -10.36
C ILE A 211 1.18 7.02 -9.62
N SER A 212 0.57 8.21 -9.62
CA SER A 212 -0.75 8.44 -9.02
C SER A 212 -1.88 7.65 -9.70
N LEU A 213 -1.66 7.06 -10.89
CA LEU A 213 -2.66 6.20 -11.54
C LEU A 213 -2.87 4.88 -10.80
N LEU A 214 -1.87 4.37 -10.07
CA LEU A 214 -1.97 3.11 -9.36
C LEU A 214 -3.07 3.14 -8.27
N PRO A 215 -3.08 4.08 -7.31
CA PRO A 215 -4.17 4.17 -6.34
C PRO A 215 -5.52 4.45 -7.01
N ALA A 216 -5.56 5.27 -8.07
CA ALA A 216 -6.78 5.54 -8.82
C ALA A 216 -7.36 4.28 -9.49
N GLY A 217 -6.50 3.44 -10.07
CA GLY A 217 -6.90 2.16 -10.65
C GLY A 217 -7.51 1.22 -9.60
N LEU A 218 -6.89 1.12 -8.41
CA LEU A 218 -7.42 0.30 -7.32
C LEU A 218 -8.83 0.77 -6.92
N VAL A 219 -9.00 2.09 -6.79
CA VAL A 219 -10.29 2.70 -6.46
C VAL A 219 -11.33 2.47 -7.55
N TYR A 220 -10.97 2.62 -8.83
CA TYR A 220 -11.87 2.33 -9.94
C TYR A 220 -12.47 0.92 -9.85
N PHE A 221 -11.60 -0.09 -9.67
CA PHE A 221 -12.03 -1.48 -9.60
C PHE A 221 -12.86 -1.78 -8.33
N GLY A 222 -12.54 -1.15 -7.20
CA GLY A 222 -13.32 -1.29 -5.96
C GLY A 222 -14.70 -0.63 -6.05
N VAL A 223 -14.75 0.65 -6.42
CA VAL A 223 -15.99 1.45 -6.44
C VAL A 223 -16.99 0.91 -7.45
N ARG A 224 -16.55 0.53 -8.66
CA ARG A 224 -17.46 -0.01 -9.68
C ARG A 224 -18.16 -1.30 -9.21
N GLU A 225 -17.49 -2.14 -8.42
CA GLU A 225 -18.09 -3.37 -7.90
C GLU A 225 -19.05 -3.07 -6.73
N ILE A 226 -18.70 -2.13 -5.85
CA ILE A 226 -19.58 -1.70 -4.75
C ILE A 226 -20.89 -1.12 -5.31
N VAL A 227 -20.80 -0.22 -6.30
CA VAL A 227 -21.97 0.40 -6.93
C VAL A 227 -22.82 -0.66 -7.64
N ALA A 228 -22.20 -1.58 -8.38
CA ALA A 228 -22.91 -2.66 -9.05
C ALA A 228 -23.63 -3.60 -8.07
N ALA A 229 -23.09 -3.80 -6.87
CA ALA A 229 -23.74 -4.58 -5.82
C ALA A 229 -24.94 -3.84 -5.18
N GLN A 230 -24.83 -2.53 -4.96
CA GLN A 230 -25.90 -1.71 -4.36
C GLN A 230 -27.11 -1.52 -5.26
N GLN A 231 -26.92 -1.48 -6.58
CA GLN A 231 -28.00 -1.39 -7.56
C GLN A 231 -28.87 -2.66 -7.63
N ARG A 232 -28.60 -3.68 -6.80
CA ARG A 232 -29.30 -4.97 -6.77
C ARG A 232 -29.80 -5.35 -5.36
N PRO A 233 -30.70 -4.57 -4.74
CA PRO A 233 -31.36 -5.01 -3.52
C PRO A 233 -32.38 -6.10 -3.88
N GLY A 234 -32.02 -7.38 -3.77
CA GLY A 234 -33.02 -8.46 -3.85
C GLY A 234 -32.55 -9.83 -4.36
N GLN A 235 -31.46 -9.93 -5.11
CA GLN A 235 -30.92 -11.24 -5.50
C GLN A 235 -29.98 -11.75 -4.40
N ARG A 236 -30.56 -12.35 -3.35
CA ARG A 236 -29.82 -13.36 -2.58
C ARG A 236 -29.30 -14.37 -3.59
N ILE A 237 -28.00 -14.59 -3.58
CA ILE A 237 -27.37 -15.74 -4.24
C ILE A 237 -28.13 -16.96 -3.71
N LEU A 238 -29.01 -17.54 -4.52
CA LEU A 238 -29.73 -18.73 -4.14
C LEU A 238 -28.68 -19.78 -3.80
N PRO A 239 -28.82 -20.50 -2.66
CA PRO A 239 -28.00 -21.68 -2.46
C PRO A 239 -28.23 -22.58 -3.68
N VAL A 240 -27.14 -23.13 -4.21
CA VAL A 240 -27.22 -24.08 -5.31
C VAL A 240 -28.02 -25.28 -4.83
N GLU A 241 -29.32 -25.32 -5.14
CA GLU A 241 -30.11 -26.55 -5.13
C GLU A 241 -29.40 -27.52 -6.08
N GLY A 242 -28.85 -28.62 -5.54
CA GLY A 242 -28.29 -29.67 -6.36
C GLY A 242 -27.00 -30.33 -5.89
N VAL A 243 -26.55 -30.15 -4.63
CA VAL A 243 -25.63 -31.15 -4.04
C VAL A 243 -26.50 -32.20 -3.37
N ALA A 244 -26.90 -33.21 -4.15
CA ALA A 244 -27.36 -34.47 -3.59
C ALA A 244 -26.21 -35.03 -2.75
N VAL A 245 -26.40 -35.07 -1.44
CA VAL A 245 -25.56 -35.88 -0.55
C VAL A 245 -25.91 -37.33 -0.88
N PRO A 246 -24.97 -38.16 -1.36
CA PRO A 246 -25.22 -39.58 -1.49
C PRO A 246 -25.41 -40.11 -0.06
N SER A 247 -26.58 -40.67 0.20
CA SER A 247 -26.81 -41.50 1.37
C SER A 247 -26.19 -42.87 1.07
N ASP A 248 -24.97 -43.09 1.56
CA ASP A 248 -24.41 -44.41 1.87
C ASP A 248 -23.54 -44.28 3.12
#